data_AF-A0A2D5BNT2-F1
#
_entry.id   AF-A0A2D5BNT2-F1
#
_cell.length_a   1.000
_cell.length_b   1.000
_cell.length_c   1.000
_cell.angle_alpha   90.00
_cell.angle_beta   90.00
_cell.angle_gamma   90.00
#
_symmetry.space_group_name_H-M   'P 1'
#
loop_
_entity.id
_entity.type
_entity.pdbx_description
1 polymer ?
#
loop_
_entity_poly.entity_id
_entity_poly.type
_entity_poly.pdbx_seq_one_letter_code
_entity_poly.pdbx_strand_id
1 'polypeptide(L)'
;MIVAGAIVGSGELVATTKTGAEAGFWLLWLILIGCVIKVFAQVEFGRVTVTEGKTALEALDSVPGPRRRVNWIVWYWLIMTVVGLAQLGGIVGGVGQALALAAPLTDEGRVFNEVQGRRIDAQVESAIMSRREDVPADEASRLTLVRDAAADEARAMDEPPDPFLWAALLAIPTAVLLVLGRYKLVQIVSLVLVAAFTAVTVLTVFLLQMQEDWAISGGDIADGMSVRLPPERGGLNPMHTALAAFGIIGVGAAELIMYPYWCLEKGYARDTGRDDGSDAWVERARGWLRVMRWDALLSMFVYTVGTIAFYLLGAAVLGRCGLNPEKGDLVRTLSEMYAPVFGEWAPALFLVGAFAVLYSTYFVASASYARVCADAVRVFGVGGRTEADREWWRKFFCAFFPLASCVIFVFVRSPGALILTAGVSQVLMLPMLAFAALWFRYKRSHPKLRPGRTWDVLLWLSSAGLFLAGTWAALTKIGLIG
;
A
#
# COMPACT_ATOMS: atom_id res chain seq x y z
N MET A 1 1.80 15.33 -11.19
CA MET A 1 2.23 14.14 -10.46
C MET A 1 1.30 12.99 -10.79
N ILE A 2 1.83 11.90 -11.32
CA ILE A 2 1.01 10.71 -11.61
C ILE A 2 0.95 9.81 -10.38
N VAL A 3 2.06 9.77 -9.63
CA VAL A 3 2.25 8.81 -8.56
C VAL A 3 1.62 9.30 -7.25
N ALA A 4 1.75 10.59 -6.85
CA ALA A 4 1.23 11.10 -5.56
C ALA A 4 -0.19 10.65 -5.16
N GLY A 5 -1.14 10.63 -6.11
CA GLY A 5 -2.52 10.25 -5.82
C GLY A 5 -2.72 8.75 -5.58
N ALA A 6 -1.68 7.94 -5.73
CA ALA A 6 -1.69 6.49 -5.62
C ALA A 6 -0.75 5.94 -4.53
N ILE A 7 0.00 6.81 -3.83
CA ILE A 7 1.10 6.35 -2.96
C ILE A 7 0.83 6.41 -1.47
N VAL A 8 -0.20 7.16 -1.04
CA VAL A 8 -0.76 6.94 0.28
C VAL A 8 -1.96 6.04 0.04
N GLY A 9 -1.71 4.74 0.09
CA GLY A 9 -2.68 3.72 -0.28
C GLY A 9 -3.13 2.88 0.90
N SER A 10 -3.85 1.80 0.58
CA SER A 10 -4.32 0.83 1.56
C SER A 10 -3.21 0.19 2.40
N GLY A 11 -2.00 0.01 1.84
CA GLY A 11 -0.86 -0.56 2.56
C GLY A 11 -0.39 0.37 3.65
N GLU A 12 -0.26 1.65 3.33
CA GLU A 12 0.15 2.70 4.27
C GLU A 12 -0.91 2.92 5.35
N LEU A 13 -2.19 2.89 4.99
CA LEU A 13 -3.27 3.07 5.97
C LEU A 13 -3.45 1.87 6.90
N VAL A 14 -3.26 0.64 6.43
CA VAL A 14 -3.59 -0.58 7.18
C VAL A 14 -2.35 -1.26 7.76
N ALA A 15 -1.34 -1.53 6.93
CA ALA A 15 -0.17 -2.29 7.37
C ALA A 15 0.79 -1.43 8.19
N THR A 16 0.95 -0.15 7.85
CA THR A 16 1.82 0.76 8.60
C THR A 16 1.29 1.08 9.98
N THR A 17 -0.01 1.37 10.07
CA THR A 17 -0.69 1.63 11.34
C THR A 17 -0.68 0.40 12.23
N LYS A 18 -0.96 -0.78 11.66
CA LYS A 18 -0.85 -2.06 12.36
C LYS A 18 0.58 -2.32 12.84
N THR A 19 1.58 -2.07 12.00
CA THR A 19 2.98 -2.23 12.41
C THR A 19 3.32 -1.27 13.54
N GLY A 20 2.87 -0.01 13.48
CA GLY A 20 3.04 0.93 14.58
C GLY A 20 2.38 0.41 15.86
N ALA A 21 1.17 -0.16 15.76
CA ALA A 21 0.46 -0.73 16.89
C ALA A 21 1.20 -1.93 17.53
N GLU A 22 1.74 -2.83 16.71
CA GLU A 22 2.44 -4.04 17.18
C GLU A 22 3.88 -3.76 17.65
N ALA A 23 4.61 -2.92 16.92
CA ALA A 23 6.03 -2.68 17.14
C ALA A 23 6.32 -1.40 17.95
N GLY A 24 5.30 -0.60 18.27
CA GLY A 24 5.50 0.73 18.86
C GLY A 24 6.39 1.59 17.97
N PHE A 25 7.33 2.33 18.57
CA PHE A 25 8.23 3.21 17.80
C PHE A 25 9.42 2.49 17.14
N TRP A 26 9.70 1.23 17.50
CA TRP A 26 10.97 0.53 17.25
C TRP A 26 11.36 0.38 15.77
N LEU A 27 10.39 0.26 14.86
CA LEU A 27 10.64 0.02 13.44
C LEU A 27 10.63 1.30 12.59
N LEU A 28 10.60 2.50 13.20
CA LEU A 28 10.57 3.76 12.47
C LEU A 28 11.76 3.90 11.49
N TRP A 29 12.97 3.51 11.91
CA TRP A 29 14.15 3.50 11.05
C TRP A 29 13.95 2.63 9.80
N LEU A 30 13.31 1.47 9.95
CA LEU A 30 13.09 0.50 8.87
C LEU A 30 12.07 1.02 7.86
N ILE A 31 11.02 1.69 8.34
CA ILE A 31 10.02 2.37 7.49
C ILE A 31 10.69 3.45 6.65
N LEU A 32 11.52 4.30 7.26
CA LEU A 32 12.21 5.38 6.56
C LEU A 32 13.16 4.84 5.49
N ILE A 33 13.97 3.84 5.82
CA ILE A 33 14.88 3.19 4.87
C ILE A 33 14.08 2.56 3.73
N GLY A 34 13.04 1.79 4.03
CA GLY A 34 12.19 1.13 3.03
C GLY A 34 11.60 2.11 2.01
N CYS A 35 11.12 3.26 2.50
CA CYS A 35 10.59 4.33 1.65
C CYS A 35 11.66 4.92 0.73
N VAL A 36 12.85 5.23 1.25
CA VAL A 36 13.90 5.91 0.48
C VAL A 36 14.56 4.97 -0.53
N ILE A 37 14.84 3.72 -0.16
CA ILE A 37 15.65 2.84 -1.01
C ILE A 37 14.95 2.51 -2.33
N LYS A 38 13.62 2.38 -2.37
CA LYS A 38 12.93 1.91 -3.60
C LYS A 38 13.01 2.91 -4.76
N VAL A 39 13.12 4.20 -4.47
CA VAL A 39 13.07 5.26 -5.48
C VAL A 39 14.19 5.12 -6.51
N PHE A 40 15.36 4.62 -6.12
CA PHE A 40 16.50 4.46 -7.00
C PHE A 40 16.25 3.35 -8.05
N ALA A 41 15.72 2.21 -7.61
CA ALA A 41 15.28 1.15 -8.52
C ALA A 41 14.15 1.65 -9.44
N GLN A 42 13.15 2.34 -8.89
CA GLN A 42 12.03 2.90 -9.64
C GLN A 42 12.48 3.83 -10.77
N VAL A 43 13.45 4.71 -10.50
CA VAL A 43 13.99 5.65 -11.49
C VAL A 43 14.75 4.91 -12.61
N GLU A 44 15.42 3.79 -12.34
CA GLU A 44 16.08 3.00 -13.40
C GLU A 44 15.08 2.27 -14.31
N PHE A 45 13.98 1.74 -13.75
CA PHE A 45 12.87 1.21 -14.55
C PHE A 45 12.22 2.29 -15.42
N GLY A 46 11.96 3.46 -14.83
CA GLY A 46 11.44 4.62 -15.55
C GLY A 46 12.41 5.09 -16.64
N ARG A 47 13.73 5.09 -16.38
CA ARG A 47 14.75 5.51 -17.35
C ARG A 47 14.70 4.69 -18.62
N VAL A 48 14.69 3.36 -18.50
CA VAL A 48 14.59 2.45 -19.67
C VAL A 48 13.34 2.77 -20.49
N THR A 49 12.24 3.04 -19.81
CA THR A 49 10.96 3.36 -20.43
C THR A 49 11.01 4.68 -21.19
N VAL A 50 11.57 5.73 -20.59
CA VAL A 50 11.72 7.05 -21.22
C VAL A 50 12.68 7.01 -22.40
N THR A 51 13.78 6.27 -22.30
CA THR A 51 14.81 6.25 -23.35
C THR A 51 14.54 5.25 -24.47
N GLU A 52 13.98 4.08 -24.16
CA GLU A 52 13.75 3.01 -25.16
C GLU A 52 12.30 2.93 -25.63
N GLY A 53 11.35 3.56 -24.93
CA GLY A 53 9.92 3.44 -25.21
C GLY A 53 9.32 2.05 -24.96
N LYS A 54 10.07 1.16 -24.27
CA LYS A 54 9.63 -0.19 -23.90
C LYS A 54 8.84 -0.18 -22.62
N THR A 55 7.93 -1.13 -22.48
CA THR A 55 7.22 -1.36 -21.22
C THR A 55 8.12 -2.01 -20.17
N ALA A 56 7.71 -1.99 -18.90
CA ALA A 56 8.46 -2.67 -17.85
C ALA A 56 8.55 -4.19 -18.09
N LEU A 57 7.47 -4.83 -18.57
CA LEU A 57 7.49 -6.25 -18.87
C LEU A 57 8.38 -6.60 -20.07
N GLU A 58 8.38 -5.78 -21.13
CA GLU A 58 9.32 -5.95 -22.25
C GLU A 58 10.78 -5.77 -21.78
N ALA A 59 11.03 -4.80 -20.89
CA ALA A 59 12.35 -4.59 -20.31
C ALA A 59 12.78 -5.77 -19.42
N LEU A 60 11.90 -6.27 -18.55
CA LEU A 60 12.14 -7.44 -17.71
C LEU A 60 12.34 -8.72 -18.52
N ASP A 61 11.59 -8.89 -19.61
CA ASP A 61 11.77 -10.02 -20.51
C ASP A 61 13.19 -10.00 -21.11
N SER A 62 13.77 -8.83 -21.37
CA SER A 62 15.11 -8.73 -21.96
C SER A 62 16.29 -9.01 -21.02
N VAL A 63 16.05 -9.14 -19.71
CA VAL A 63 17.07 -9.45 -18.71
C VAL A 63 17.65 -10.86 -18.95
N PRO A 64 18.94 -11.14 -18.63
CA PRO A 64 19.50 -12.49 -18.69
C PRO A 64 18.81 -13.46 -17.72
N GLY A 65 18.70 -14.73 -18.11
CA GLY A 65 18.17 -15.81 -17.26
C GLY A 65 17.41 -16.88 -18.04
N PRO A 66 16.90 -17.92 -17.35
CA PRO A 66 16.11 -18.98 -17.97
C PRO A 66 14.87 -18.47 -18.69
N ARG A 67 14.52 -19.09 -19.83
CA ARG A 67 13.38 -18.69 -20.68
C ARG A 67 12.58 -19.92 -21.11
N ARG A 68 11.25 -19.86 -20.94
CA ARG A 68 10.30 -20.87 -21.44
C ARG A 68 9.20 -20.23 -22.30
N ARG A 69 9.62 -19.36 -23.24
CA ARG A 69 8.88 -18.34 -24.04
C ARG A 69 9.29 -16.93 -23.63
N VAL A 70 8.97 -16.55 -22.40
CA VAL A 70 9.41 -15.32 -21.76
C VAL A 70 10.40 -15.63 -20.64
N ASN A 71 11.10 -14.60 -20.16
CA ASN A 71 11.98 -14.67 -19.00
C ASN A 71 11.21 -15.16 -17.76
N TRP A 72 11.84 -16.00 -16.94
CA TRP A 72 11.28 -16.52 -15.69
C TRP A 72 10.81 -15.42 -14.71
N ILE A 73 11.41 -14.22 -14.71
CA ILE A 73 10.97 -13.08 -13.90
C ILE A 73 9.55 -12.64 -14.31
N VAL A 74 9.23 -12.68 -15.61
CA VAL A 74 7.90 -12.35 -16.13
C VAL A 74 6.88 -13.44 -15.75
N TRP A 75 7.30 -14.71 -15.68
CA TRP A 75 6.47 -15.78 -15.13
C TRP A 75 6.18 -15.59 -13.63
N TYR A 76 7.20 -15.22 -12.84
CA TYR A 76 7.00 -14.93 -11.43
C TYR A 76 6.07 -13.72 -11.25
N TRP A 77 6.24 -12.66 -12.05
CA TRP A 77 5.33 -11.52 -12.07
C TRP A 77 3.87 -11.95 -12.32
N LEU A 78 3.62 -12.91 -13.22
CA LEU A 78 2.28 -13.43 -13.46
C LEU A 78 1.70 -14.10 -12.22
N ILE A 79 2.48 -14.94 -11.51
CA ILE A 79 2.08 -15.55 -10.24
C ILE A 79 1.76 -14.46 -9.20
N MET A 80 2.66 -13.49 -9.04
CA MET A 80 2.48 -12.35 -8.15
C MET A 80 1.20 -11.55 -8.50
N THR A 81 0.87 -11.39 -9.78
CA THR A 81 -0.32 -10.67 -10.24
C THR A 81 -1.61 -11.44 -9.91
N VAL A 82 -1.60 -12.77 -10.05
CA VAL A 82 -2.74 -13.61 -9.64
C VAL A 82 -2.95 -13.52 -8.12
N VAL A 83 -1.89 -13.58 -7.32
CA VAL A 83 -1.99 -13.38 -5.86
C VAL A 83 -2.39 -11.92 -5.55
N GLY A 84 -1.96 -10.95 -6.35
CA GLY A 84 -2.32 -9.53 -6.25
C GLY A 84 -3.81 -9.24 -6.42
N LEU A 85 -4.57 -10.13 -7.06
CA LEU A 85 -6.05 -10.05 -7.08
C LEU A 85 -6.63 -10.13 -5.66
N ALA A 86 -5.99 -10.89 -4.77
CA ALA A 86 -6.35 -10.91 -3.36
C ALA A 86 -6.21 -9.51 -2.75
N GLN A 87 -5.12 -8.79 -3.03
CA GLN A 87 -4.92 -7.42 -2.53
C GLN A 87 -6.08 -6.51 -2.94
N LEU A 88 -6.47 -6.52 -4.22
CA LEU A 88 -7.60 -5.74 -4.71
C LEU A 88 -8.90 -6.12 -3.97
N GLY A 89 -9.10 -7.42 -3.71
CA GLY A 89 -10.24 -7.91 -2.93
C GLY A 89 -10.23 -7.36 -1.50
N GLY A 90 -9.06 -7.30 -0.87
CA GLY A 90 -8.93 -6.70 0.45
C GLY A 90 -9.16 -5.19 0.45
N ILE A 91 -8.72 -4.48 -0.59
CA ILE A 91 -8.97 -3.04 -0.73
C ILE A 91 -10.46 -2.77 -0.90
N VAL A 92 -11.13 -3.42 -1.86
CA VAL A 92 -12.57 -3.20 -2.11
C VAL A 92 -13.42 -3.60 -0.90
N GLY A 93 -13.03 -4.67 -0.19
CA GLY A 93 -13.64 -5.06 1.06
C GLY A 93 -13.46 -4.03 2.18
N GLY A 94 -12.27 -3.44 2.30
CA GLY A 94 -12.01 -2.35 3.24
C GLY A 94 -12.84 -1.09 2.93
N VAL A 95 -13.00 -0.72 1.66
CA VAL A 95 -13.91 0.37 1.28
C VAL A 95 -15.36 0.00 1.62
N GLY A 96 -15.76 -1.25 1.34
CA GLY A 96 -17.09 -1.76 1.65
C GLY A 96 -17.40 -1.70 3.14
N GLN A 97 -16.46 -2.08 4.00
CA GLN A 97 -16.58 -1.96 5.46
C GLN A 97 -16.68 -0.50 5.90
N ALA A 98 -15.88 0.40 5.32
CA ALA A 98 -15.96 1.82 5.65
C ALA A 98 -17.32 2.42 5.29
N LEU A 99 -17.87 2.06 4.13
CA LEU A 99 -19.20 2.52 3.74
C LEU A 99 -20.32 1.84 4.52
N ALA A 100 -20.19 0.57 4.89
CA ALA A 100 -21.15 -0.10 5.77
C ALA A 100 -21.18 0.55 7.17
N LEU A 101 -20.04 1.04 7.64
CA LEU A 101 -19.95 1.79 8.89
C LEU A 101 -20.55 3.20 8.77
N ALA A 102 -20.29 3.91 7.66
CA ALA A 102 -20.75 5.29 7.46
C ALA A 102 -22.23 5.38 7.06
N ALA A 103 -22.68 4.44 6.23
CA ALA A 103 -23.98 4.42 5.57
C ALA A 103 -24.47 2.97 5.45
N PRO A 104 -24.93 2.35 6.55
CA PRO A 104 -25.51 1.02 6.52
C PRO A 104 -26.73 0.99 5.60
N LEU A 105 -26.79 -0.04 4.76
CA LEU A 105 -27.86 -0.32 3.80
C LEU A 105 -28.98 -1.17 4.43
N THR A 106 -28.66 -1.98 5.44
CA THR A 106 -29.62 -2.87 6.11
C THR A 106 -29.78 -2.54 7.60
N ASP A 107 -30.90 -2.97 8.18
CA ASP A 107 -31.13 -2.83 9.62
C ASP A 107 -30.18 -3.73 10.43
N GLU A 108 -29.85 -4.91 9.91
CA GLU A 108 -28.81 -5.79 10.47
C GLU A 108 -27.46 -5.07 10.57
N GLY A 109 -27.05 -4.37 9.51
CA GLY A 109 -25.84 -3.56 9.49
C GLY A 109 -25.85 -2.41 10.51
N ARG A 110 -27.01 -1.77 10.73
CA ARG A 110 -27.17 -0.74 11.78
C ARG A 110 -26.98 -1.31 13.17
N VAL A 111 -27.66 -2.40 13.50
CA VAL A 111 -27.55 -3.05 14.81
C VAL A 111 -26.13 -3.57 15.04
N PHE A 112 -25.52 -4.18 14.02
CA PHE A 112 -24.14 -4.64 14.08
C PHE A 112 -23.18 -3.47 14.40
N ASN A 113 -23.38 -2.32 13.75
CA ASN A 113 -22.55 -1.15 14.00
C ASN A 113 -22.68 -0.64 15.44
N GLU A 114 -23.87 -0.64 16.02
CA GLU A 114 -24.12 -0.20 17.41
C GLU A 114 -23.47 -1.14 18.42
N VAL A 115 -23.61 -2.46 18.24
CA VAL A 115 -23.02 -3.48 19.14
C VAL A 115 -21.50 -3.41 19.11
N GLN A 116 -20.89 -3.35 17.92
CA GLN A 116 -19.45 -3.18 17.80
C GLN A 116 -18.96 -1.84 18.41
N GLY A 117 -19.84 -0.83 18.51
CA GLY A 117 -19.47 0.50 19.00
C GLY A 117 -19.22 0.43 20.48
N ARG A 118 -20.22 -0.09 21.19
CA ARG A 118 -20.17 -0.38 22.62
C ARG A 118 -18.96 -1.24 23.00
N ARG A 119 -18.61 -2.24 22.17
CA ARG A 119 -17.43 -3.09 22.41
C ARG A 119 -16.13 -2.30 22.41
N ILE A 120 -15.93 -1.42 21.43
CA ILE A 120 -14.70 -0.63 21.32
C ILE A 120 -14.64 0.44 22.41
N ASP A 121 -15.75 1.13 22.67
CA ASP A 121 -15.83 2.12 23.74
C ASP A 121 -15.44 1.50 25.10
N ALA A 122 -15.98 0.31 25.41
CA ALA A 122 -15.63 -0.42 26.62
C ALA A 122 -14.15 -0.85 26.66
N GLN A 123 -13.56 -1.19 25.52
CA GLN A 123 -12.15 -1.57 25.42
C GLN A 123 -11.22 -0.36 25.61
N VAL A 124 -11.55 0.78 24.99
CA VAL A 124 -10.80 2.03 25.13
C VAL A 124 -10.88 2.54 26.56
N GLU A 125 -12.06 2.55 27.17
CA GLU A 125 -12.25 2.95 28.57
C GLU A 125 -11.44 2.05 29.52
N SER A 126 -11.51 0.73 29.33
CA SER A 126 -10.69 -0.23 30.10
C SER A 126 -9.19 0.04 29.94
N ALA A 127 -8.71 0.34 28.73
CA ALA A 127 -7.31 0.63 28.47
C ALA A 127 -6.84 1.94 29.13
N ILE A 128 -7.64 3.01 29.04
CA ILE A 128 -7.36 4.29 29.69
C ILE A 128 -7.31 4.12 31.22
N MET A 129 -8.26 3.40 31.80
CA MET A 129 -8.33 3.21 33.24
C MET A 129 -7.20 2.32 33.76
N SER A 130 -6.78 1.29 33.02
CA SER A 130 -5.63 0.45 33.40
C SER A 130 -4.29 1.22 33.54
N ARG A 131 -4.22 2.44 33.01
CA ARG A 131 -3.05 3.32 33.06
C ARG A 131 -3.07 4.32 34.21
N ARG A 132 -4.21 4.51 34.87
CA ARG A 132 -4.32 5.37 36.05
C ARG A 132 -3.88 4.55 37.27
N GLU A 133 -2.90 5.05 38.02
CA GLU A 133 -2.39 4.37 39.23
C GLU A 133 -3.43 4.29 40.35
N ASP A 134 -4.46 5.16 40.33
CA ASP A 134 -5.44 5.34 41.40
C ASP A 134 -6.81 4.69 41.14
N VAL A 135 -6.93 3.73 40.22
CA VAL A 135 -8.24 3.12 39.92
C VAL A 135 -8.63 2.09 40.98
N PRO A 136 -9.81 2.24 41.63
CA PRO A 136 -10.34 1.24 42.55
C PRO A 136 -10.47 -0.14 41.90
N ALA A 137 -10.06 -1.19 42.60
CA ALA A 137 -10.03 -2.56 42.07
C ALA A 137 -11.42 -3.09 41.65
N ASP A 138 -12.48 -2.61 42.29
CA ASP A 138 -13.88 -2.90 41.96
C ASP A 138 -14.31 -2.24 40.64
N GLU A 139 -13.88 -1.01 40.39
CA GLU A 139 -14.16 -0.29 39.14
C GLU A 139 -13.42 -0.91 37.95
N ALA A 140 -12.14 -1.28 38.14
CA ALA A 140 -11.36 -2.01 37.13
C ALA A 140 -11.99 -3.39 36.80
N SER A 141 -12.48 -4.10 37.81
CA SER A 141 -13.16 -5.39 37.63
C SER A 141 -14.48 -5.22 36.87
N ARG A 142 -15.27 -4.18 37.19
CA ARG A 142 -16.53 -3.88 36.51
C ARG A 142 -16.31 -3.54 35.03
N LEU A 143 -15.31 -2.72 34.73
CA LEU A 143 -14.95 -2.36 33.35
C LEU A 143 -14.51 -3.59 32.54
N THR A 144 -13.76 -4.50 33.17
CA THR A 144 -13.35 -5.77 32.54
C THR A 144 -14.58 -6.63 32.19
N LEU A 145 -15.54 -6.74 33.11
CA LEU A 145 -16.79 -7.48 32.87
C LEU A 145 -17.64 -6.86 31.75
N VAL A 146 -17.76 -5.53 31.72
CA VAL A 146 -18.50 -4.81 30.66
C VAL A 146 -17.82 -5.03 29.29
N ARG A 147 -16.49 -4.92 29.25
CA ARG A 147 -15.70 -5.18 28.04
C ARG A 147 -15.90 -6.60 27.53
N ASP A 148 -15.81 -7.59 28.42
CA ASP A 148 -15.91 -9.00 28.04
C ASP A 148 -17.34 -9.35 27.59
N ALA A 149 -18.38 -8.83 28.27
CA ALA A 149 -19.77 -8.99 27.85
C ALA A 149 -20.07 -8.37 26.48
N ALA A 150 -19.57 -7.16 26.23
CA ALA A 150 -19.71 -6.51 24.92
C ALA A 150 -18.94 -7.26 23.83
N ALA A 151 -17.81 -7.89 24.17
CA ALA A 151 -17.06 -8.72 23.24
C ALA A 151 -17.80 -10.02 22.88
N ASP A 152 -18.48 -10.64 23.85
CA ASP A 152 -19.26 -11.84 23.61
C ASP A 152 -20.54 -11.56 22.80
N GLU A 153 -21.23 -10.44 23.10
CA GLU A 153 -22.38 -9.97 22.30
C GLU A 153 -21.97 -9.75 20.84
N ALA A 154 -20.84 -9.07 20.62
CA ALA A 154 -20.30 -8.81 19.29
C ALA A 154 -19.86 -10.09 18.54
N ARG A 155 -19.35 -11.10 19.24
CA ARG A 155 -18.95 -12.40 18.64
C ARG A 155 -20.14 -13.27 18.26
N ALA A 156 -21.28 -13.10 18.92
CA ALA A 156 -22.50 -13.85 18.65
C ALA A 156 -23.26 -13.36 17.42
N MET A 157 -22.92 -12.17 16.89
CA MET A 157 -23.57 -11.62 15.71
C MET A 157 -23.01 -12.19 14.41
N ASP A 158 -23.90 -12.47 13.47
CA ASP A 158 -23.52 -12.77 12.09
C ASP A 158 -22.99 -11.52 11.39
N GLU A 159 -22.03 -11.72 10.47
CA GLU A 159 -21.47 -10.63 9.67
C GLU A 159 -22.54 -10.10 8.70
N PRO A 160 -22.85 -8.79 8.74
CA PRO A 160 -23.93 -8.23 7.94
C PRO A 160 -23.60 -8.26 6.43
N PRO A 161 -24.61 -8.27 5.55
CA PRO A 161 -24.39 -8.28 4.10
C PRO A 161 -23.82 -6.95 3.56
N ASP A 162 -23.93 -5.85 4.33
CA ASP A 162 -23.62 -4.48 3.92
C ASP A 162 -22.22 -4.28 3.32
N PRO A 163 -21.11 -4.79 3.91
CA PRO A 163 -19.79 -4.61 3.32
C PRO A 163 -19.68 -5.24 1.93
N PHE A 164 -20.37 -6.36 1.69
CA PHE A 164 -20.38 -7.06 0.41
C PHE A 164 -21.23 -6.34 -0.63
N LEU A 165 -22.39 -5.81 -0.21
CA LEU A 165 -23.25 -4.98 -1.06
C LEU A 165 -22.52 -3.71 -1.50
N TRP A 166 -21.87 -3.02 -0.57
CA TRP A 166 -21.05 -1.85 -0.88
C TRP A 166 -19.87 -2.19 -1.80
N ALA A 167 -19.17 -3.30 -1.57
CA ALA A 167 -18.11 -3.76 -2.45
C ALA A 167 -18.60 -3.99 -3.89
N ALA A 168 -19.79 -4.59 -4.07
CA ALA A 168 -20.40 -4.80 -5.39
C ALA A 168 -20.83 -3.47 -6.03
N LEU A 169 -21.47 -2.58 -5.25
CA LEU A 169 -21.89 -1.25 -5.68
C LEU A 169 -20.71 -0.35 -6.08
N LEU A 170 -19.49 -0.63 -5.61
CA LEU A 170 -18.27 0.06 -6.04
C LEU A 170 -17.59 -0.62 -7.22
N ALA A 171 -17.50 -1.96 -7.22
CA ALA A 171 -16.80 -2.71 -8.25
C ALA A 171 -17.45 -2.57 -9.63
N ILE A 172 -18.79 -2.61 -9.70
CA ILE A 172 -19.52 -2.54 -10.97
C ILE A 172 -19.35 -1.17 -11.64
N PRO A 173 -19.62 -0.02 -10.99
CA PRO A 173 -19.38 1.29 -11.60
C PRO A 173 -17.91 1.54 -11.91
N THR A 174 -16.99 1.05 -11.06
CA THR A 174 -15.54 1.14 -11.33
C THR A 174 -15.19 0.44 -12.64
N ALA A 175 -15.66 -0.80 -12.84
CA ALA A 175 -15.46 -1.54 -14.08
C ALA A 175 -16.00 -0.76 -15.30
N VAL A 176 -17.22 -0.23 -15.21
CA VAL A 176 -17.83 0.57 -16.29
C VAL A 176 -16.99 1.82 -16.59
N LEU A 177 -16.61 2.59 -15.57
CA LEU A 177 -15.81 3.81 -15.74
C LEU A 177 -14.44 3.53 -16.36
N LEU A 178 -13.77 2.44 -15.95
CA LEU A 178 -12.48 2.04 -16.50
C LEU A 178 -12.59 1.57 -17.96
N VAL A 179 -13.67 0.87 -18.33
CA VAL A 179 -13.93 0.45 -19.72
C VAL A 179 -14.24 1.64 -20.63
N LEU A 180 -14.98 2.64 -20.12
CA LEU A 180 -15.31 3.86 -20.86
C LEU A 180 -14.13 4.83 -21.03
N GLY A 181 -13.08 4.69 -20.21
CA GLY A 181 -11.84 5.46 -20.34
C GLY A 181 -11.93 6.95 -19.94
N ARG A 182 -13.06 7.41 -19.39
CA ARG A 182 -13.28 8.80 -18.96
C ARG A 182 -13.10 8.99 -17.45
N TYR A 183 -11.88 8.81 -16.95
CA TYR A 183 -11.60 8.82 -15.51
C TYR A 183 -10.83 10.03 -14.99
N LYS A 184 -10.59 11.07 -15.82
CA LYS A 184 -9.87 12.28 -15.39
C LYS A 184 -10.54 12.95 -14.19
N LEU A 185 -11.88 12.96 -14.15
CA LEU A 185 -12.64 13.52 -13.02
C LEU A 185 -12.40 12.69 -11.74
N VAL A 186 -12.59 11.37 -11.82
CA VAL A 186 -12.37 10.46 -10.68
C VAL A 186 -10.94 10.58 -10.16
N GLN A 187 -9.96 10.62 -11.06
CA GLN A 187 -8.55 10.80 -10.71
C GLN A 187 -8.30 12.12 -9.96
N ILE A 188 -8.87 13.24 -10.40
CA ILE A 188 -8.68 14.55 -9.75
C ILE A 188 -9.36 14.57 -8.37
N VAL A 189 -10.61 14.10 -8.29
CA VAL A 189 -11.37 14.07 -7.03
C VAL A 189 -10.64 13.19 -6.01
N SER A 190 -10.26 11.98 -6.40
CA SER A 190 -9.49 11.06 -5.55
C SER A 190 -8.15 11.65 -5.12
N LEU A 191 -7.40 12.29 -6.02
CA LEU A 191 -6.12 12.94 -5.70
C LEU A 191 -6.30 14.03 -4.64
N VAL A 192 -7.31 14.89 -4.79
CA VAL A 192 -7.59 15.97 -3.84
C VAL A 192 -7.97 15.40 -2.47
N LEU A 193 -8.85 14.40 -2.44
CA LEU A 193 -9.28 13.79 -1.18
C LEU A 193 -8.13 13.07 -0.47
N VAL A 194 -7.28 12.34 -1.19
CA VAL A 194 -6.09 11.69 -0.62
C VAL A 194 -5.10 12.72 -0.08
N ALA A 195 -4.85 13.80 -0.82
CA ALA A 195 -3.97 14.88 -0.37
C ALA A 195 -4.52 15.56 0.89
N ALA A 196 -5.82 15.84 0.92
CA ALA A 196 -6.49 16.42 2.08
C ALA A 196 -6.43 15.49 3.29
N PHE A 197 -6.76 14.20 3.12
CA PHE A 197 -6.71 13.25 4.23
C PHE A 197 -5.28 13.01 4.74
N THR A 198 -4.29 12.98 3.86
CA THR A 198 -2.88 12.89 4.24
C THR A 198 -2.48 14.13 5.05
N ALA A 199 -2.87 15.33 4.62
CA ALA A 199 -2.61 16.57 5.34
C ALA A 199 -3.27 16.57 6.73
N VAL A 200 -4.52 16.10 6.82
CA VAL A 200 -5.23 15.94 8.10
C VAL A 200 -4.54 14.93 9.00
N THR A 201 -4.06 13.81 8.46
CA THR A 201 -3.31 12.78 9.21
C THR A 201 -2.01 13.35 9.77
N VAL A 202 -1.26 14.09 8.95
CA VAL A 202 -0.04 14.78 9.38
C VAL A 202 -0.36 15.83 10.45
N LEU A 203 -1.41 16.63 10.26
CA LEU A 203 -1.90 17.59 11.26
C LEU A 203 -2.26 16.89 12.57
N THR A 204 -2.87 15.71 12.50
CA THR A 204 -3.24 14.91 13.68
C THR A 204 -2.00 14.57 14.50
N VAL A 205 -0.90 14.16 13.88
CA VAL A 205 0.37 13.88 14.59
C VAL A 205 0.89 15.11 15.34
N PHE A 206 0.79 16.30 14.74
CA PHE A 206 1.20 17.56 15.38
C PHE A 206 0.27 17.94 16.53
N LEU A 207 -1.06 17.85 16.33
CA LEU A 207 -2.04 18.16 17.37
C LEU A 207 -2.01 17.13 18.51
N LEU A 208 -1.63 15.88 18.23
CA LEU A 208 -1.44 14.84 19.25
C LEU A 208 -0.38 15.23 20.28
N GLN A 209 0.59 16.08 19.93
CA GLN A 209 1.58 16.58 20.88
C GLN A 209 0.99 17.50 21.95
N MET A 210 -0.22 18.02 21.74
CA MET A 210 -0.94 18.83 22.72
C MET A 210 -1.71 17.97 23.74
N GLN A 211 -1.76 16.65 23.55
CA GLN A 211 -2.41 15.71 24.46
C GLN A 211 -1.34 14.98 25.29
N GLU A 212 -1.27 15.24 26.59
CA GLU A 212 -0.20 14.74 27.46
C GLU A 212 -0.09 13.19 27.44
N ASP A 213 -1.22 12.49 27.42
CA ASP A 213 -1.27 11.01 27.42
C ASP A 213 -0.78 10.38 26.10
N TRP A 214 -0.85 11.14 24.99
CA TRP A 214 -0.62 10.65 23.62
C TRP A 214 0.57 11.29 22.94
N ALA A 215 1.22 12.27 23.59
CA ALA A 215 2.39 12.96 23.05
C ALA A 215 3.51 11.97 22.71
N ILE A 216 4.22 12.27 21.63
CA ILE A 216 5.35 11.47 21.14
C ILE A 216 6.61 12.16 21.65
N SER A 217 7.29 11.52 22.61
CA SER A 217 8.47 12.12 23.21
C SER A 217 9.66 12.09 22.24
N GLY A 218 10.63 12.99 22.46
CA GLY A 218 11.92 12.90 21.75
C GLY A 218 12.65 11.58 22.01
N GLY A 219 12.41 10.97 23.16
CA GLY A 219 12.88 9.63 23.51
C GLY A 219 12.28 8.55 22.61
N ASP A 220 10.96 8.59 22.38
CA ASP A 220 10.27 7.65 21.48
C ASP A 220 10.82 7.69 20.05
N ILE A 221 11.13 8.90 19.55
CA ILE A 221 11.72 9.07 18.21
C ILE A 221 13.17 8.56 18.18
N ALA A 222 13.98 8.91 19.18
CA ALA A 222 15.37 8.44 19.26
C ALA A 222 15.43 6.91 19.36
N ASP A 223 14.53 6.33 20.14
CA ASP A 223 14.34 4.89 20.29
C ASP A 223 13.91 4.24 18.98
N GLY A 224 12.98 4.84 18.25
CA GLY A 224 12.54 4.34 16.95
C GLY A 224 13.56 4.48 15.82
N MET A 225 14.49 5.41 15.95
CA MET A 225 15.61 5.60 15.03
C MET A 225 16.80 4.70 15.36
N SER A 226 16.81 4.06 16.53
CA SER A 226 17.86 3.10 16.88
C SER A 226 17.64 1.78 16.14
N VAL A 227 18.70 1.26 15.51
CA VAL A 227 18.65 0.04 14.69
C VAL A 227 18.54 -1.19 15.59
N ARG A 228 17.33 -1.47 16.07
CA ARG A 228 16.99 -2.59 16.94
C ARG A 228 15.61 -3.14 16.62
N LEU A 229 15.39 -4.40 16.96
CA LEU A 229 14.10 -5.07 16.83
C LEU A 229 13.26 -4.87 18.09
N PRO A 230 11.92 -4.85 17.98
CA PRO A 230 11.05 -4.72 19.14
C PRO A 230 11.23 -5.91 20.11
N PRO A 231 10.98 -5.73 21.41
CA PRO A 231 10.99 -6.82 22.37
C PRO A 231 9.84 -7.79 22.07
N GLU A 232 10.02 -9.08 22.39
CA GLU A 232 8.95 -10.07 22.31
C GLU A 232 7.78 -9.66 23.24
N ARG A 233 6.58 -9.50 22.67
CA ARG A 233 5.35 -9.21 23.42
C ARG A 233 4.24 -10.15 22.93
N GLY A 234 3.62 -10.88 23.86
CA GLY A 234 2.38 -11.62 23.61
C GLY A 234 2.41 -12.66 22.48
N GLY A 235 3.56 -13.31 22.24
CA GLY A 235 3.69 -14.33 21.19
C GLY A 235 3.86 -13.78 19.76
N LEU A 236 3.95 -12.45 19.59
CA LEU A 236 4.34 -11.84 18.31
C LEU A 236 5.85 -11.94 18.13
N ASN A 237 6.30 -12.62 17.08
CA ASN A 237 7.71 -12.69 16.72
C ASN A 237 8.17 -11.32 16.16
N PRO A 238 9.09 -10.60 16.85
CA PRO A 238 9.56 -9.28 16.45
C PRO A 238 10.11 -9.23 15.03
N MET A 239 10.73 -10.32 14.59
CA MET A 239 11.28 -10.45 13.26
C MET A 239 10.18 -10.56 12.20
N HIS A 240 9.08 -11.26 12.52
CA HIS A 240 7.94 -11.37 11.61
C HIS A 240 7.24 -10.01 11.44
N THR A 241 7.06 -9.25 12.53
CA THR A 241 6.50 -7.88 12.45
C THR A 241 7.41 -6.95 11.66
N ALA A 242 8.74 -6.99 11.87
CA ALA A 242 9.69 -6.22 11.07
C ALA A 242 9.68 -6.58 9.58
N LEU A 243 9.53 -7.87 9.26
CA LEU A 243 9.46 -8.35 7.89
C LEU A 243 8.15 -7.96 7.20
N ALA A 244 7.02 -8.15 7.89
CA ALA A 244 5.71 -7.73 7.41
C ALA A 244 5.68 -6.21 7.18
N ALA A 245 6.30 -5.44 8.07
CA ALA A 245 6.47 -4.00 7.94
C ALA A 245 7.26 -3.64 6.67
N PHE A 246 8.48 -4.14 6.54
CA PHE A 246 9.33 -3.80 5.40
C PHE A 246 8.68 -4.19 4.06
N GLY A 247 8.08 -5.37 4.03
CA GLY A 247 7.54 -5.97 2.83
C GLY A 247 6.28 -5.32 2.27
N ILE A 248 5.51 -4.65 3.13
CA ILE A 248 4.22 -4.07 2.77
C ILE A 248 4.29 -2.54 2.75
N ILE A 249 5.09 -1.94 3.61
CA ILE A 249 5.12 -0.49 3.84
C ILE A 249 6.14 0.23 2.95
N GLY A 250 7.29 -0.42 2.69
CA GLY A 250 8.41 0.24 2.01
C GLY A 250 8.40 0.04 0.51
N VAL A 251 8.16 -1.19 0.04
CA VAL A 251 8.50 -1.59 -1.34
C VAL A 251 7.47 -2.54 -1.97
N GLY A 252 6.46 -1.98 -2.63
CA GLY A 252 5.59 -2.76 -3.51
C GLY A 252 6.28 -3.09 -4.83
N ALA A 253 6.59 -4.36 -5.08
CA ALA A 253 7.11 -4.81 -6.38
C ALA A 253 6.17 -4.45 -7.54
N ALA A 254 4.86 -4.42 -7.29
CA ALA A 254 3.86 -4.00 -8.26
C ALA A 254 4.09 -2.54 -8.69
N GLU A 255 4.42 -1.64 -7.78
CA GLU A 255 4.62 -0.21 -8.07
C GLU A 255 5.82 0.01 -9.01
N LEU A 256 6.93 -0.70 -8.77
CA LEU A 256 8.13 -0.63 -9.61
C LEU A 256 7.84 -1.01 -11.07
N ILE A 257 6.94 -1.97 -11.27
CA ILE A 257 6.54 -2.45 -12.59
C ILE A 257 5.49 -1.53 -13.22
N MET A 258 4.53 -1.03 -12.44
CA MET A 258 3.43 -0.20 -12.93
C MET A 258 3.85 1.24 -13.24
N TYR A 259 4.81 1.80 -12.51
CA TYR A 259 5.26 3.19 -12.70
C TYR A 259 5.68 3.51 -14.15
N PRO A 260 6.53 2.70 -14.81
CA PRO A 260 6.80 2.79 -16.25
C PRO A 260 5.57 2.97 -17.15
N TYR A 261 4.50 2.22 -16.92
CA TYR A 261 3.30 2.29 -17.78
C TYR A 261 2.62 3.65 -17.69
N TRP A 262 2.63 4.26 -16.51
CA TRP A 262 2.11 5.60 -16.30
C TRP A 262 2.97 6.67 -17.00
N CYS A 263 4.29 6.51 -16.99
CA CYS A 263 5.19 7.37 -17.77
C CYS A 263 4.91 7.28 -19.28
N LEU A 264 4.66 6.06 -19.80
CA LEU A 264 4.29 5.85 -21.21
C LEU A 264 2.97 6.55 -21.55
N GLU A 265 1.94 6.38 -20.72
CA GLU A 265 0.62 6.95 -20.96
C GLU A 265 0.63 8.49 -20.96
N LYS A 266 1.42 9.10 -20.06
CA LYS A 266 1.58 10.57 -20.06
C LYS A 266 2.48 11.08 -21.17
N GLY A 267 3.03 10.20 -22.01
CA GLY A 267 3.79 10.57 -23.19
C GLY A 267 5.27 10.80 -22.94
N TYR A 268 5.83 10.41 -21.79
CA TYR A 268 7.25 10.73 -21.48
C TYR A 268 8.20 10.16 -22.54
N ALA A 269 7.96 8.92 -22.97
CA ALA A 269 8.74 8.29 -24.05
C ALA A 269 8.36 8.84 -25.43
N ARG A 270 7.06 9.07 -25.69
CA ARG A 270 6.58 9.62 -26.97
C ARG A 270 7.18 10.99 -27.25
N ASP A 271 7.21 11.85 -26.25
CA ASP A 271 7.67 13.23 -26.33
C ASP A 271 9.21 13.33 -26.24
N THR A 272 9.89 12.26 -25.77
CA THR A 272 11.34 12.09 -25.94
C THR A 272 11.69 11.78 -27.40
N GLY A 273 10.88 10.95 -28.04
CA GLY A 273 11.06 10.51 -29.42
C GLY A 273 12.00 9.30 -29.53
N ARG A 274 12.07 8.72 -30.73
CA ARG A 274 12.96 7.59 -31.02
C ARG A 274 14.41 8.05 -31.02
N ASP A 275 15.29 7.26 -30.41
CA ASP A 275 16.73 7.50 -30.41
C ASP A 275 17.25 7.44 -31.86
N ASP A 276 17.63 8.61 -32.37
CA ASP A 276 18.22 8.83 -33.69
C ASP A 276 19.73 9.09 -33.63
N GLY A 277 20.34 8.98 -32.43
CA GLY A 277 21.75 9.26 -32.18
C GLY A 277 22.12 10.75 -32.18
N SER A 278 21.16 11.65 -32.42
CA SER A 278 21.40 13.10 -32.44
C SER A 278 21.60 13.68 -31.04
N ASP A 279 22.38 14.75 -30.93
CA ASP A 279 22.50 15.49 -29.67
C ASP A 279 21.17 16.15 -29.26
N ALA A 280 20.32 16.50 -30.23
CA ALA A 280 18.98 17.01 -29.98
C ALA A 280 18.09 15.97 -29.26
N TRP A 281 18.19 14.68 -29.61
CA TRP A 281 17.49 13.63 -28.88
C TRP A 281 18.03 13.49 -27.45
N VAL A 282 19.36 13.54 -27.27
CA VAL A 282 19.99 13.45 -25.95
C VAL A 282 19.53 14.59 -25.03
N GLU A 283 19.38 15.81 -25.55
CA GLU A 283 18.84 16.95 -24.79
C GLU A 283 17.39 16.75 -24.39
N ARG A 284 16.52 16.30 -25.31
CA ARG A 284 15.11 15.99 -25.01
C ARG A 284 14.99 14.88 -23.96
N ALA A 285 15.72 13.78 -24.16
CA ALA A 285 15.75 12.66 -23.23
C ALA A 285 16.24 13.10 -21.84
N ARG A 286 17.29 13.94 -21.77
CA ARG A 286 17.79 14.50 -20.51
C ARG A 286 16.74 15.36 -19.80
N GLY A 287 15.97 16.14 -20.55
CA GLY A 287 14.84 16.92 -20.03
C GLY A 287 13.77 16.04 -19.40
N TRP A 288 13.27 15.05 -20.12
CA TRP A 288 12.24 14.12 -19.63
C TRP A 288 12.72 13.24 -18.47
N LEU A 289 13.98 12.80 -18.49
CA LEU A 289 14.58 12.09 -17.36
C LEU A 289 14.65 12.96 -16.09
N ARG A 290 14.83 14.29 -16.24
CA ARG A 290 14.80 15.23 -15.11
C ARG A 290 13.38 15.37 -14.55
N VAL A 291 12.38 15.48 -15.42
CA VAL A 291 10.96 15.53 -15.03
C VAL A 291 10.58 14.26 -14.27
N MET A 292 10.90 13.09 -14.84
CA MET A 292 10.66 11.80 -14.21
C MET A 292 11.33 11.67 -12.84
N ARG A 293 12.59 12.11 -12.72
CA ARG A 293 13.30 12.07 -11.43
C ARG A 293 12.62 12.94 -10.38
N TRP A 294 12.19 14.15 -10.74
CA TRP A 294 11.45 15.01 -9.81
C TRP A 294 10.08 14.45 -9.46
N ASP A 295 9.36 13.87 -10.43
CA ASP A 295 8.10 13.17 -10.18
C ASP A 295 8.31 12.03 -9.17
N ALA A 296 9.32 11.18 -9.35
CA ALA A 296 9.64 10.09 -8.43
C ALA A 296 10.09 10.58 -7.03
N LEU A 297 10.94 11.62 -6.96
CA LEU A 297 11.44 12.15 -5.68
C LEU A 297 10.36 12.87 -4.86
N LEU A 298 9.54 13.71 -5.51
CA LEU A 298 8.45 14.41 -4.83
C LEU A 298 7.38 13.41 -4.36
N SER A 299 7.11 12.41 -5.19
CA SER A 299 6.26 11.27 -4.85
C SER A 299 6.80 10.56 -3.61
N MET A 300 8.10 10.26 -3.58
CA MET A 300 8.81 9.69 -2.43
C MET A 300 8.67 10.50 -1.16
N PHE A 301 8.85 11.80 -1.23
CA PHE A 301 8.63 12.66 -0.09
C PHE A 301 7.19 12.58 0.45
N VAL A 302 6.18 12.71 -0.44
CA VAL A 302 4.77 12.72 -0.03
C VAL A 302 4.35 11.42 0.65
N TYR A 303 4.68 10.25 0.09
CA TYR A 303 4.32 9.00 0.74
C TYR A 303 5.13 8.72 2.00
N THR A 304 6.40 9.11 2.04
CA THR A 304 7.23 8.91 3.24
C THR A 304 6.63 9.67 4.41
N VAL A 305 6.22 10.93 4.20
CA VAL A 305 5.56 11.74 5.22
C VAL A 305 4.24 11.09 5.67
N GLY A 306 3.38 10.67 4.74
CA GLY A 306 2.12 10.01 5.08
C GLY A 306 2.33 8.69 5.83
N THR A 307 3.30 7.89 5.39
CA THR A 307 3.65 6.61 6.00
C THR A 307 4.16 6.79 7.43
N ILE A 308 5.08 7.75 7.64
CA ILE A 308 5.57 8.07 8.98
C ILE A 308 4.40 8.54 9.86
N ALA A 309 3.50 9.38 9.34
CA ALA A 309 2.36 9.85 10.12
C ALA A 309 1.45 8.68 10.57
N PHE A 310 1.08 7.78 9.66
CA PHE A 310 0.31 6.58 9.99
C PHE A 310 1.03 5.65 10.97
N TYR A 311 2.34 5.47 10.80
CA TYR A 311 3.16 4.67 11.72
C TYR A 311 3.12 5.24 13.13
N LEU A 312 3.37 6.55 13.25
CA LEU A 312 3.41 7.26 14.53
C LEU A 312 2.04 7.26 15.21
N LEU A 313 0.94 7.46 14.48
CA LEU A 313 -0.41 7.35 15.04
C LEU A 313 -0.73 5.93 15.51
N GLY A 314 -0.35 4.92 14.72
CA GLY A 314 -0.48 3.52 15.12
C GLY A 314 0.30 3.21 16.39
N ALA A 315 1.54 3.68 16.52
CA ALA A 315 2.39 3.46 17.68
C ALA A 315 1.92 4.24 18.92
N ALA A 316 1.61 5.52 18.75
CA ALA A 316 1.25 6.43 19.82
C ALA A 316 -0.15 6.15 20.35
N VAL A 317 -1.13 5.82 19.50
CA VAL A 317 -2.52 5.61 19.91
C VAL A 317 -2.84 4.13 20.04
N LEU A 318 -2.86 3.39 18.93
CA LEU A 318 -3.33 1.99 18.93
C LEU A 318 -2.43 1.07 19.76
N GLY A 319 -1.11 1.17 19.59
CA GLY A 319 -0.14 0.36 20.33
C GLY A 319 -0.15 0.65 21.83
N ARG A 320 -0.44 1.90 22.20
CA ARG A 320 -0.64 2.29 23.61
C ARG A 320 -1.97 1.73 24.16
N CYS A 321 -3.04 1.73 23.38
CA CYS A 321 -4.33 1.12 23.76
C CYS A 321 -4.35 -0.42 23.74
N GLY A 322 -3.32 -1.08 23.19
CA GLY A 322 -3.36 -2.52 22.93
C GLY A 322 -4.38 -2.92 21.86
N LEU A 323 -4.73 -1.98 20.97
CA LEU A 323 -5.62 -2.22 19.85
C LEU A 323 -4.82 -2.74 18.66
N ASN A 324 -5.06 -3.99 18.25
CA ASN A 324 -4.51 -4.53 17.01
C ASN A 324 -5.60 -4.51 15.92
N PRO A 325 -5.37 -3.87 14.76
CA PRO A 325 -6.29 -3.96 13.63
C PRO A 325 -6.43 -5.41 13.12
N GLU A 326 -7.57 -6.05 13.42
CA GLU A 326 -7.88 -7.45 13.08
C GLU A 326 -9.16 -7.62 12.22
N LYS A 327 -9.48 -8.88 11.89
CA LYS A 327 -10.48 -9.32 10.90
C LYS A 327 -11.93 -8.99 11.36
N GLY A 328 -12.39 -7.78 11.07
CA GLY A 328 -13.81 -7.40 11.22
C GLY A 328 -13.99 -5.91 11.46
N ASP A 329 -13.13 -5.33 12.29
CA ASP A 329 -13.25 -3.95 12.76
C ASP A 329 -12.12 -3.04 12.28
N LEU A 330 -11.40 -3.46 11.23
CA LEU A 330 -10.21 -2.78 10.72
C LEU A 330 -10.40 -1.26 10.58
N VAL A 331 -11.43 -0.83 9.85
CA VAL A 331 -11.71 0.60 9.62
C VAL A 331 -12.02 1.31 10.94
N ARG A 332 -12.75 0.66 11.84
CA ARG A 332 -13.16 1.24 13.11
C ARG A 332 -12.00 1.35 14.10
N THR A 333 -11.17 0.32 14.22
CA THR A 333 -9.94 0.37 15.01
C THR A 333 -9.01 1.47 14.50
N LEU A 334 -8.93 1.67 13.18
CA LEU A 334 -8.11 2.73 12.61
C LEU A 334 -8.68 4.14 12.87
N SER A 335 -9.99 4.33 13.01
CA SER A 335 -10.55 5.65 13.36
C SER A 335 -10.15 6.11 14.77
N GLU A 336 -9.88 5.18 15.69
CA GLU A 336 -9.45 5.51 17.05
C GLU A 336 -8.14 6.31 17.10
N MET A 337 -7.29 6.21 16.07
CA MET A 337 -6.09 7.03 15.95
C MET A 337 -6.35 8.54 15.95
N TYR A 338 -7.57 8.95 15.57
CA TYR A 338 -7.96 10.35 15.45
C TYR A 338 -8.79 10.82 16.65
N ALA A 339 -9.29 9.91 17.49
CA ALA A 339 -10.16 10.21 18.62
C ALA A 339 -9.53 11.18 19.64
N PRO A 340 -8.24 11.08 20.01
CA PRO A 340 -7.62 12.02 20.96
C PRO A 340 -7.61 13.48 20.49
N VAL A 341 -7.65 13.73 19.18
CA VAL A 341 -7.56 15.09 18.61
C VAL A 341 -8.95 15.62 18.22
N PHE A 342 -9.79 14.77 17.63
CA PHE A 342 -11.06 15.20 17.03
C PHE A 342 -12.29 14.78 17.84
N GLY A 343 -12.12 13.98 18.91
CA GLY A 343 -13.23 13.48 19.72
C GLY A 343 -14.30 12.78 18.87
N GLU A 344 -15.55 13.17 19.05
CA GLU A 344 -16.71 12.61 18.33
C GLU A 344 -16.65 12.78 16.80
N TRP A 345 -15.84 13.71 16.28
CA TRP A 345 -15.66 13.89 14.84
C TRP A 345 -14.69 12.89 14.21
N ALA A 346 -13.91 12.17 15.01
CA ALA A 346 -12.88 11.25 14.54
C ALA A 346 -13.42 10.15 13.62
N PRO A 347 -14.53 9.45 13.94
CA PRO A 347 -15.10 8.43 13.04
C PRO A 347 -15.50 9.03 11.69
N ALA A 348 -16.18 10.18 11.67
CA ALA A 348 -16.63 10.81 10.43
C ALA A 348 -15.46 11.24 9.53
N LEU A 349 -14.46 11.91 10.12
CA LEU A 349 -13.25 12.34 9.43
C LEU A 349 -12.47 11.15 8.89
N PHE A 350 -12.32 10.10 9.70
CA PHE A 350 -11.62 8.89 9.29
C PHE A 350 -12.36 8.18 8.16
N LEU A 351 -13.68 8.05 8.24
CA LEU A 351 -14.49 7.35 7.23
C LEU A 351 -14.38 8.01 5.85
N VAL A 352 -14.46 9.34 5.79
CA VAL A 352 -14.28 10.10 4.54
C VAL A 352 -12.86 9.89 3.99
N GLY A 353 -11.86 9.92 4.87
CA GLY A 353 -10.46 9.70 4.53
C GLY A 353 -10.13 8.29 4.06
N ALA A 354 -10.61 7.29 4.79
CA ALA A 354 -10.48 5.87 4.48
C ALA A 354 -11.16 5.56 3.15
N PHE A 355 -12.36 6.07 2.90
CA PHE A 355 -13.00 5.97 1.58
C PHE A 355 -12.11 6.58 0.49
N ALA A 356 -11.62 7.81 0.68
CA ALA A 356 -10.77 8.48 -0.30
C ALA A 356 -9.50 7.70 -0.64
N VAL A 357 -8.76 7.23 0.39
CA VAL A 357 -7.51 6.47 0.23
C VAL A 357 -7.76 5.08 -0.34
N LEU A 358 -8.71 4.33 0.21
CA LEU A 358 -8.95 2.95 -0.21
C LEU A 358 -9.57 2.90 -1.61
N TYR A 359 -10.55 3.76 -1.91
CA TYR A 359 -11.18 3.78 -3.23
C TYR A 359 -10.23 4.28 -4.32
N SER A 360 -9.43 5.32 -4.04
CA SER A 360 -8.41 5.79 -4.99
C SER A 360 -7.38 4.70 -5.30
N THR A 361 -6.91 3.99 -4.27
CA THR A 361 -6.00 2.84 -4.42
C THR A 361 -6.66 1.77 -5.28
N TYR A 362 -7.90 1.39 -4.97
CA TYR A 362 -8.65 0.38 -5.74
C TYR A 362 -8.79 0.75 -7.22
N PHE A 363 -9.17 1.99 -7.48
CA PHE A 363 -9.37 2.53 -8.82
C PHE A 363 -8.05 2.53 -9.62
N VAL A 364 -7.00 3.13 -9.06
CA VAL A 364 -5.69 3.24 -9.74
C VAL A 364 -5.02 1.88 -9.89
N ALA A 365 -5.09 1.00 -8.88
CA ALA A 365 -4.52 -0.33 -8.95
C ALA A 365 -5.23 -1.18 -10.02
N SER A 366 -6.56 -1.19 -10.07
CA SER A 366 -7.33 -1.89 -11.11
C SER A 366 -6.96 -1.40 -12.51
N ALA A 367 -6.86 -0.07 -12.68
CA ALA A 367 -6.42 0.54 -13.92
C ALA A 367 -4.97 0.15 -14.28
N SER A 368 -4.07 0.10 -13.30
CA SER A 368 -2.67 -0.25 -13.51
C SER A 368 -2.53 -1.72 -13.91
N TYR A 369 -3.14 -2.63 -13.16
CA TYR A 369 -3.17 -4.06 -13.49
C TYR A 369 -3.74 -4.30 -14.89
N ALA A 370 -4.81 -3.61 -15.28
CA ALA A 370 -5.37 -3.75 -16.62
C ALA A 370 -4.37 -3.41 -17.74
N ARG A 371 -3.54 -2.37 -17.55
CA ARG A 371 -2.48 -2.00 -18.52
C ARG A 371 -1.38 -3.03 -18.57
N VAL A 372 -0.85 -3.42 -17.41
CA VAL A 372 0.27 -4.36 -17.34
C VAL A 372 -0.14 -5.73 -17.89
N CYS A 373 -1.34 -6.21 -17.58
CA CYS A 373 -1.84 -7.48 -18.10
C CYS A 373 -2.20 -7.44 -19.58
N ALA A 374 -2.73 -6.32 -20.10
CA ALA A 374 -2.94 -6.17 -21.53
C ALA A 374 -1.62 -6.21 -22.31
N ASP A 375 -0.56 -5.61 -21.75
CA ASP A 375 0.79 -5.71 -22.32
C ASP A 375 1.39 -7.11 -22.17
N ALA A 376 1.14 -7.79 -21.04
CA ALA A 376 1.59 -9.16 -20.82
C ALA A 376 1.07 -10.11 -21.92
N VAL A 377 -0.19 -9.99 -22.33
CA VAL A 377 -0.76 -10.78 -23.45
C VAL A 377 0.11 -10.70 -24.71
N ARG A 378 0.66 -9.51 -25.00
CA ARG A 378 1.60 -9.31 -26.11
C ARG A 378 2.98 -9.90 -25.82
N VAL A 379 3.54 -9.64 -24.63
CA VAL A 379 4.87 -10.15 -24.23
C VAL A 379 4.91 -11.68 -24.24
N PHE A 380 3.84 -12.35 -23.80
CA PHE A 380 3.70 -13.81 -23.85
C PHE A 380 3.42 -14.37 -25.25
N GLY A 381 3.17 -13.50 -26.24
CA GLY A 381 2.91 -13.86 -27.63
C GLY A 381 1.56 -14.54 -27.88
N VAL A 382 0.63 -14.46 -26.92
CA VAL A 382 -0.70 -15.10 -26.98
C VAL A 382 -1.77 -14.21 -27.64
N GLY A 383 -1.51 -12.91 -27.79
CA GLY A 383 -2.41 -11.95 -28.44
C GLY A 383 -1.80 -10.55 -28.52
N GLY A 384 -2.63 -9.50 -28.65
CA GLY A 384 -2.22 -8.09 -28.63
C GLY A 384 -1.43 -7.63 -29.85
N ARG A 385 -1.62 -8.30 -31.00
CA ARG A 385 -0.83 -8.05 -32.23
C ARG A 385 -1.26 -6.78 -32.95
N THR A 386 -2.54 -6.45 -32.92
CA THR A 386 -3.12 -5.23 -33.52
C THR A 386 -3.55 -4.24 -32.45
N GLU A 387 -3.71 -2.97 -32.81
CA GLU A 387 -4.21 -1.95 -31.86
C GLU A 387 -5.63 -2.28 -31.35
N ALA A 388 -6.50 -2.81 -32.21
CA ALA A 388 -7.85 -3.22 -31.84
C ALA A 388 -7.86 -4.37 -30.82
N ASP A 389 -6.97 -5.35 -31.00
CA ASP A 389 -6.82 -6.48 -30.07
C ASP A 389 -6.26 -6.00 -28.72
N ARG A 390 -5.27 -5.10 -28.72
CA ARG A 390 -4.75 -4.46 -27.49
C ARG A 390 -5.84 -3.70 -26.73
N GLU A 391 -6.65 -2.95 -27.45
CA GLU A 391 -7.76 -2.20 -26.87
C GLU A 391 -8.82 -3.14 -26.25
N TRP A 392 -9.09 -4.27 -26.90
CA TRP A 392 -9.98 -5.29 -26.38
C TRP A 392 -9.46 -5.90 -25.08
N TRP A 393 -8.19 -6.36 -25.05
CA TRP A 393 -7.58 -6.92 -23.84
C TRP A 393 -7.54 -5.91 -22.69
N ARG A 394 -7.23 -4.64 -23.00
CA ARG A 394 -7.29 -3.56 -22.02
C ARG A 394 -8.69 -3.43 -21.42
N LYS A 395 -9.74 -3.36 -22.24
CA LYS A 395 -11.14 -3.27 -21.78
C LYS A 395 -11.56 -4.50 -20.98
N PHE A 396 -11.19 -5.69 -21.45
CA PHE A 396 -11.42 -6.94 -20.72
C PHE A 396 -10.83 -6.87 -19.31
N PHE A 397 -9.54 -6.51 -19.19
CA PHE A 397 -8.91 -6.43 -17.88
C PHE A 397 -9.44 -5.28 -17.01
N CYS A 398 -9.84 -4.15 -17.61
CA CYS A 398 -10.53 -3.06 -16.90
C CYS A 398 -11.83 -3.51 -16.22
N ALA A 399 -12.54 -4.48 -16.81
CA ALA A 399 -13.73 -5.08 -16.19
C ALA A 399 -13.36 -6.24 -15.24
N PHE A 400 -12.42 -7.09 -15.65
CA PHE A 400 -12.02 -8.29 -14.91
C PHE A 400 -11.48 -7.96 -13.52
N PHE A 401 -10.52 -7.04 -13.39
CA PHE A 401 -9.85 -6.78 -12.10
C PHE A 401 -10.82 -6.30 -11.01
N PRO A 402 -11.66 -5.27 -11.24
CA PRO A 402 -12.64 -4.85 -10.25
C PRO A 402 -13.62 -5.97 -9.88
N LEU A 403 -14.20 -6.65 -10.86
CA LEU A 403 -15.23 -7.66 -10.60
C LEU A 403 -14.66 -8.91 -9.92
N ALA A 404 -13.52 -9.42 -10.38
CA ALA A 404 -12.85 -10.57 -9.78
C ALA A 404 -12.44 -10.28 -8.33
N SER A 405 -11.97 -9.06 -8.04
CA SER A 405 -11.61 -8.66 -6.68
C SER A 405 -12.81 -8.67 -5.73
N CYS A 406 -13.98 -8.19 -6.18
CA CYS A 406 -15.22 -8.24 -5.42
C CYS A 406 -15.62 -9.69 -5.13
N VAL A 407 -15.54 -10.58 -6.13
CA VAL A 407 -15.82 -12.01 -5.95
C VAL A 407 -14.88 -12.61 -4.91
N ILE A 408 -13.57 -12.35 -4.98
CA ILE A 408 -12.60 -12.84 -4.01
C ILE A 408 -12.94 -12.36 -2.59
N PHE A 409 -13.33 -11.09 -2.44
CA PHE A 409 -13.71 -10.56 -1.13
C PHE A 409 -14.93 -11.28 -0.53
N VAL A 410 -15.97 -11.54 -1.33
CA VAL A 410 -17.18 -12.26 -0.88
C VAL A 410 -16.86 -13.66 -0.35
N PHE A 411 -15.87 -14.35 -0.93
CA PHE A 411 -15.48 -15.69 -0.50
C PHE A 411 -14.49 -15.70 0.68
N VAL A 412 -13.52 -14.80 0.72
CA VAL A 412 -12.45 -14.82 1.74
C VAL A 412 -12.82 -14.04 3.00
N ARG A 413 -13.70 -13.03 2.89
CA ARG A 413 -14.25 -12.23 4.01
C ARG A 413 -13.20 -11.67 4.98
N SER A 414 -11.99 -11.41 4.49
CA SER A 414 -10.89 -10.95 5.34
C SER A 414 -9.99 -9.95 4.61
N PRO A 415 -10.34 -8.64 4.65
CA PRO A 415 -9.59 -7.60 3.96
C PRO A 415 -8.11 -7.56 4.32
N GLY A 416 -7.80 -7.60 5.63
CA GLY A 416 -6.43 -7.59 6.12
C GLY A 416 -5.62 -8.79 5.61
N ALA A 417 -6.15 -10.01 5.72
CA ALA A 417 -5.41 -11.21 5.29
C ALA A 417 -5.15 -11.22 3.78
N LEU A 418 -6.12 -10.75 2.99
CA LEU A 418 -5.99 -10.59 1.54
C LEU A 418 -4.86 -9.61 1.17
N ILE A 419 -4.79 -8.45 1.84
CA ILE A 419 -3.73 -7.46 1.64
C ILE A 419 -2.36 -8.03 2.05
N LEU A 420 -2.27 -8.67 3.22
CA LEU A 420 -1.03 -9.22 3.76
C LEU A 420 -0.47 -10.36 2.88
N THR A 421 -1.33 -11.26 2.40
CA THR A 421 -0.92 -12.41 1.57
C THR A 421 -0.32 -11.94 0.23
N ALA A 422 -0.94 -10.93 -0.39
CA ALA A 422 -0.42 -10.33 -1.60
C ALA A 422 0.90 -9.59 -1.35
N GLY A 423 1.04 -8.90 -0.22
CA GLY A 423 2.28 -8.27 0.21
C GLY A 423 3.46 -9.24 0.17
N VAL A 424 3.33 -10.42 0.77
CA VAL A 424 4.39 -11.46 0.75
C VAL A 424 4.85 -11.80 -0.67
N SER A 425 3.92 -12.02 -1.60
CA SER A 425 4.26 -12.37 -2.99
C SER A 425 5.08 -11.28 -3.69
N GLN A 426 4.84 -10.01 -3.32
CA GLN A 426 5.58 -8.86 -3.84
C GLN A 426 6.98 -8.76 -3.26
N VAL A 427 7.15 -9.03 -1.96
CA VAL A 427 8.49 -9.03 -1.31
C VAL A 427 9.44 -10.02 -2.00
N LEU A 428 8.91 -11.21 -2.30
CA LEU A 428 9.65 -12.25 -3.00
C LEU A 428 10.08 -11.85 -4.43
N MET A 429 9.40 -10.87 -5.06
CA MET A 429 9.78 -10.34 -6.38
C MET A 429 10.93 -9.31 -6.31
N LEU A 430 11.16 -8.70 -5.14
CA LEU A 430 12.12 -7.60 -4.99
C LEU A 430 13.56 -7.94 -5.38
N PRO A 431 14.12 -9.13 -5.07
CA PRO A 431 15.48 -9.48 -5.48
C PRO A 431 15.63 -9.52 -7.01
N MET A 432 14.60 -9.99 -7.72
CA MET A 432 14.56 -10.02 -9.17
C MET A 432 14.55 -8.60 -9.76
N LEU A 433 13.76 -7.70 -9.16
CA LEU A 433 13.68 -6.30 -9.59
C LEU A 433 14.96 -5.52 -9.25
N ALA A 434 15.59 -5.79 -8.10
CA ALA A 434 16.89 -5.24 -7.74
C ALA A 434 17.96 -5.61 -8.77
N PHE A 435 18.03 -6.89 -9.14
CA PHE A 435 18.92 -7.36 -10.20
C PHE A 435 18.61 -6.68 -11.54
N ALA A 436 17.34 -6.60 -11.93
CA ALA A 436 16.93 -5.94 -13.17
C ALA A 436 17.32 -4.45 -13.18
N ALA A 437 17.15 -3.72 -12.07
CA ALA A 437 17.52 -2.32 -11.96
C ALA A 437 19.03 -2.10 -12.16
N LEU A 438 19.88 -2.93 -11.53
CA LEU A 438 21.32 -2.92 -11.75
C LEU A 438 21.68 -3.26 -13.20
N TRP A 439 21.02 -4.27 -13.78
CA TRP A 439 21.24 -4.64 -15.17
C TRP A 439 20.87 -3.50 -16.13
N PHE A 440 19.75 -2.82 -15.91
CA PHE A 440 19.34 -1.64 -16.69
C PHE A 440 20.36 -0.51 -16.58
N ARG A 441 20.83 -0.24 -15.36
CA ARG A 441 21.85 0.77 -15.09
C ARG A 441 23.14 0.52 -15.88
N TYR A 442 23.66 -0.70 -15.86
CA TYR A 442 24.99 -1.00 -16.41
C TYR A 442 24.99 -1.47 -17.86
N LYS A 443 23.92 -2.09 -18.35
CA LYS A 443 23.86 -2.67 -19.69
C LYS A 443 22.97 -1.92 -20.67
N ARG A 444 21.97 -1.15 -20.19
CA ARG A 444 21.01 -0.46 -21.06
C ARG A 444 21.11 1.07 -21.03
N SER A 445 21.69 1.65 -19.98
CA SER A 445 21.81 3.11 -19.90
C SER A 445 22.66 3.69 -21.03
N HIS A 446 22.04 4.57 -21.83
CA HIS A 446 22.69 5.32 -22.89
C HIS A 446 23.92 6.07 -22.36
N PRO A 447 25.12 5.96 -22.99
CA PRO A 447 26.37 6.50 -22.45
C PRO A 447 26.33 7.98 -22.07
N LYS A 448 25.70 8.83 -22.91
CA LYS A 448 25.56 10.28 -22.68
C LYS A 448 24.53 10.67 -21.60
N LEU A 449 23.76 9.71 -21.07
CA LEU A 449 22.67 9.93 -20.10
C LEU A 449 22.91 9.21 -18.77
N ARG A 450 24.10 8.64 -18.56
CA ARG A 450 24.44 7.90 -17.34
C ARG A 450 24.48 8.84 -16.13
N PRO A 451 23.77 8.51 -15.04
CA PRO A 451 24.02 9.10 -13.72
C PRO A 451 25.49 9.05 -13.28
N GLY A 452 25.86 9.89 -12.30
CA GLY A 452 27.19 9.90 -11.69
C GLY A 452 27.39 8.82 -10.62
N ARG A 453 28.60 8.73 -10.06
CA ARG A 453 29.01 7.69 -9.10
C ARG A 453 28.18 7.67 -7.81
N THR A 454 27.72 8.81 -7.31
CA THR A 454 26.85 8.88 -6.13
C THR A 454 25.55 8.10 -6.36
N TRP A 455 25.00 8.17 -7.57
CA TRP A 455 23.80 7.44 -7.93
C TRP A 455 24.06 5.93 -7.97
N ASP A 456 25.24 5.51 -8.44
CA ASP A 456 25.62 4.09 -8.44
C ASP A 456 25.66 3.53 -7.02
N VAL A 457 26.28 4.26 -6.09
CA VAL A 457 26.33 3.86 -4.67
C VAL A 457 24.91 3.72 -4.09
N LEU A 458 24.06 4.72 -4.32
CA LEU A 458 22.68 4.70 -3.82
C LEU A 458 21.84 3.57 -4.45
N LEU A 459 22.03 3.30 -5.74
CA LEU A 459 21.37 2.19 -6.43
C LEU A 459 21.86 0.83 -5.90
N TRP A 460 23.15 0.68 -5.60
CA TRP A 460 23.68 -0.54 -4.99
C TRP A 460 23.15 -0.75 -3.58
N LEU A 461 23.11 0.30 -2.74
CA LEU A 461 22.50 0.24 -1.41
C LEU A 461 21.01 -0.12 -1.50
N SER A 462 20.30 0.50 -2.44
CA SER A 462 18.91 0.18 -2.75
C SER A 462 18.74 -1.30 -3.11
N SER A 463 19.52 -1.76 -4.08
CA SER A 463 19.46 -3.14 -4.59
C SER A 463 19.82 -4.14 -3.49
N ALA A 464 20.79 -3.83 -2.64
CA ALA A 464 21.14 -4.66 -1.48
C ALA A 464 19.98 -4.76 -0.49
N GLY A 465 19.33 -3.64 -0.14
CA GLY A 465 18.17 -3.65 0.75
C GLY A 465 16.99 -4.46 0.19
N LEU A 466 16.69 -4.29 -1.11
CA LEU A 466 15.67 -5.08 -1.82
C LEU A 466 15.99 -6.57 -1.86
N PHE A 467 17.26 -6.90 -2.11
CA PHE A 467 17.73 -8.29 -2.19
C PHE A 467 17.69 -8.97 -0.81
N LEU A 468 18.16 -8.29 0.23
CA LEU A 468 18.14 -8.77 1.61
C LEU A 468 16.71 -9.06 2.06
N ALA A 469 15.80 -8.10 1.87
CA ALA A 469 14.42 -8.26 2.28
C ALA A 469 13.71 -9.42 1.57
N GLY A 470 13.87 -9.51 0.24
CA GLY A 470 13.23 -10.58 -0.52
C GLY A 470 13.82 -11.96 -0.26
N THR A 471 15.14 -12.07 -0.14
CA THR A 471 15.81 -13.33 0.17
C THR A 471 15.43 -13.82 1.57
N TRP A 472 15.41 -12.91 2.54
CA TRP A 472 15.02 -13.25 3.91
C TRP A 472 13.56 -13.70 3.99
N ALA A 473 12.65 -13.00 3.30
CA ALA A 473 11.24 -13.41 3.22
C ALA A 473 11.06 -14.80 2.59
N ALA A 474 11.89 -15.17 1.63
CA ALA A 474 11.89 -16.51 1.05
C ALA A 474 12.35 -17.55 2.08
N LEU A 475 13.42 -17.27 2.82
CA LEU A 475 13.98 -18.18 3.82
C LEU A 475 13.04 -18.43 5.00
N THR A 476 12.34 -17.39 5.48
CA THR A 476 11.35 -17.53 6.55
C THR A 476 10.15 -18.34 6.08
N LYS A 477 9.67 -18.14 4.85
CA LYS A 477 8.55 -18.92 4.30
C LYS A 477 8.87 -20.39 4.06
N ILE A 478 10.12 -20.72 3.78
CA ILE A 478 10.59 -22.10 3.59
C ILE A 478 10.89 -22.79 4.94
N GLY A 479 10.83 -22.05 6.07
CA GLY A 479 11.07 -22.60 7.41
C GLY A 479 12.55 -22.83 7.73
N LEU A 480 13.46 -22.21 6.98
CA LEU A 480 14.91 -22.33 7.18
C LEU A 480 15.45 -21.38 8.26
N ILE A 481 14.70 -20.33 8.60
CA ILE A 481 15.02 -19.37 9.65
C ILE A 481 13.72 -19.13 10.43
N GLY A 482 13.73 -19.46 11.72
CA GLY A 482 12.62 -19.28 12.67
C GLY A 482 12.74 -18.00 13.45
#